data_AF-A0A2G2HF11-F1
#
_entry.id   AF-A0A2G2HF11-F1
#
_cell.length_a   1.000
_cell.length_b   1.000
_cell.length_c   1.000
_cell.angle_alpha   90.00
_cell.angle_beta   90.00
_cell.angle_gamma   90.00
#
_symmetry.space_group_name_H-M   'P 1'
#
loop_
_entity.id
_entity.type
_entity.pdbx_description
1 polymer ?
#
loop_
_entity_poly.entity_id
_entity_poly.type
_entity_poly.pdbx_seq_one_letter_code
_entity_poly.pdbx_strand_id
1 'polypeptide(L)'
;MPYKISLFVLYLLVLLGLYGAFTLSLNSFLGSSICPSVYNIPLCYVVFFSYGMMFVTLSLKNHIKAIFFLSACFVVFLIALIGTFLELFLDNICPINKLEIPLCYLSLFIVIVIFALFMKIKNK
;
A
#
# COMPACT_ATOMS: atom_id res chain seq x y z
N MET A 1 -16.53 -20.40 -9.76
CA MET A 1 -15.11 -20.49 -10.20
C MET A 1 -14.33 -19.15 -10.32
N PRO A 2 -14.90 -17.95 -10.57
CA PRO A 2 -14.08 -16.74 -10.78
C PRO A 2 -13.45 -16.13 -9.51
N TYR A 3 -13.93 -16.50 -8.31
CA TYR A 3 -13.45 -15.91 -7.06
C TYR A 3 -12.00 -16.30 -6.70
N LYS A 4 -11.53 -17.49 -7.11
CA LYS A 4 -10.14 -17.92 -6.88
C LYS A 4 -9.15 -17.06 -7.67
N ILE A 5 -9.50 -16.66 -8.88
CA ILE A 5 -8.68 -15.80 -9.73
C ILE A 5 -8.61 -14.40 -9.12
N SER A 6 -9.75 -13.84 -8.70
CA SER A 6 -9.78 -12.54 -8.02
C SER A 6 -8.96 -12.54 -6.72
N LEU A 7 -9.02 -13.62 -5.94
CA LEU A 7 -8.23 -13.75 -4.72
C LEU A 7 -6.72 -13.89 -5.00
N PHE A 8 -6.36 -14.63 -6.06
CA PHE A 8 -4.97 -14.74 -6.52
C PHE A 8 -4.42 -13.37 -6.97
N VAL A 9 -5.21 -12.61 -7.75
CA VAL A 9 -4.84 -11.25 -8.18
C VAL A 9 -4.66 -10.34 -6.97
N LEU A 10 -5.59 -10.35 -6.01
CA LEU A 10 -5.50 -9.56 -4.78
C LEU A 10 -4.20 -9.86 -4.01
N TYR A 11 -3.86 -11.15 -3.87
CA TYR A 11 -2.63 -11.59 -3.23
C TYR A 11 -1.38 -11.06 -3.94
N LEU A 12 -1.37 -11.11 -5.27
CA LEU A 12 -0.27 -10.62 -6.10
C LEU A 12 -0.10 -9.10 -5.98
N LEU A 13 -1.20 -8.33 -5.96
CA LEU A 13 -1.15 -6.88 -5.75
C LEU A 13 -0.63 -6.52 -4.36
N VAL A 14 -1.06 -7.24 -3.31
CA VAL A 14 -0.57 -7.02 -1.94
C VAL A 14 0.92 -7.31 -1.85
N LEU A 15 1.40 -8.38 -2.49
CA LEU A 15 2.84 -8.68 -2.58
C LEU A 15 3.62 -7.59 -3.32
N LEU A 16 3.08 -7.07 -4.42
CA LEU A 16 3.71 -6.01 -5.20
C LEU A 16 3.80 -4.70 -4.37
N GLY A 17 2.73 -4.35 -3.65
CA GLY A 17 2.72 -3.23 -2.71
C GLY A 17 3.70 -3.42 -1.55
N LEU A 18 3.78 -4.63 -0.99
CA LEU A 18 4.72 -4.98 0.08
C LEU A 18 6.17 -4.85 -0.40
N TYR A 19 6.48 -5.37 -1.60
CA TYR A 19 7.82 -5.28 -2.19
C TYR A 19 8.23 -3.83 -2.42
N GLY A 20 7.33 -3.02 -2.99
CA GLY A 20 7.57 -1.58 -3.17
C GLY A 20 7.81 -0.86 -1.85
N ALA A 21 6.97 -1.09 -0.85
CA ALA A 21 7.12 -0.49 0.48
C ALA A 21 8.41 -0.96 1.18
N PHE A 22 8.80 -2.22 0.99
CA PHE A 22 10.05 -2.78 1.53
C PHE A 22 11.28 -2.11 0.92
N THR A 23 11.35 -1.99 -0.41
CA THR A 23 12.47 -1.30 -1.09
C THR A 23 12.59 0.14 -0.62
N LEU A 24 11.46 0.85 -0.47
CA LEU A 24 11.42 2.21 0.05
C LEU A 24 11.92 2.31 1.50
N SER A 25 11.49 1.38 2.35
CA SER A 25 11.93 1.32 3.74
C SER A 25 13.42 1.04 3.90
N LEU A 26 13.99 0.20 3.04
CA LEU A 26 15.43 -0.07 3.00
C LEU A 26 16.22 1.15 2.53
N ASN A 27 15.79 1.79 1.45
CA ASN A 27 16.43 3.00 0.94
C ASN A 27 16.36 4.15 1.96
N SER A 28 15.26 4.25 2.70
CA SER A 28 15.12 5.23 3.78
C SER A 28 16.10 4.95 4.92
N PHE A 29 16.33 3.67 5.25
CA PHE A 29 17.31 3.28 6.26
C PHE A 29 18.76 3.55 5.83
N LEU A 30 19.05 3.36 4.53
CA LEU A 30 20.35 3.65 3.91
C LEU A 30 20.59 5.15 3.69
N GLY A 31 19.61 6.01 4.00
CA GLY A 31 19.70 7.46 3.78
C GLY A 31 19.65 7.88 2.31
N SER A 32 19.25 6.98 1.41
CA SER A 32 19.27 7.20 -0.04
C SER A 32 17.93 7.67 -0.62
N SER A 33 16.84 7.63 0.14
CA SER A 33 15.53 8.11 -0.30
C SER A 33 14.86 9.04 0.70
N ILE A 34 14.28 10.13 0.18
CA ILE A 34 13.50 11.09 0.93
C ILE A 34 12.08 10.51 1.04
N CYS A 35 11.81 9.74 2.09
CA CYS A 35 10.43 9.38 2.43
C CYS A 35 9.90 10.42 3.43
N PRO A 36 8.68 10.95 3.24
CA PRO A 36 8.11 11.90 4.17
C PRO A 36 7.97 11.25 5.55
N SER A 37 8.32 12.01 6.59
CA SER A 37 8.22 11.58 7.98
C SER A 37 7.13 12.39 8.68
N VAL A 38 6.26 11.68 9.38
CA VAL A 38 5.24 12.28 10.25
C VAL A 38 5.70 12.04 11.67
N TYR A 39 5.91 13.13 12.42
CA TYR A 39 6.31 13.05 13.83
C TYR A 39 7.54 12.15 14.06
N ASN A 40 8.56 12.30 13.20
CA ASN A 40 9.83 11.55 13.25
C ASN A 40 9.77 10.08 12.80
N ILE A 41 8.63 9.59 12.30
CA ILE A 41 8.48 8.23 11.76
C ILE A 41 8.29 8.32 10.24
N PRO A 42 9.14 7.69 9.41
CA PRO A 42 8.97 7.72 7.97
C PRO A 42 7.75 6.89 7.56
N LEU A 43 6.88 7.50 6.75
CA LEU A 43 5.62 6.93 6.30
C LEU A 43 5.82 5.60 5.55
N CYS A 44 6.99 5.42 4.93
CA CYS A 44 7.37 4.20 4.23
C CYS A 44 7.37 2.95 5.14
N TYR A 45 7.70 3.06 6.43
CA TYR A 45 7.54 1.94 7.38
C TYR A 45 6.08 1.66 7.72
N VAL A 46 5.25 2.70 7.83
CA VAL A 46 3.83 2.56 8.14
C VAL A 46 3.10 1.83 7.00
N VAL A 47 3.41 2.22 5.76
CA VAL A 47 2.86 1.56 4.56
C VAL A 47 3.35 0.12 4.46
N PHE A 48 4.64 -0.13 4.72
CA PHE A 48 5.19 -1.49 4.76
C PHE A 48 4.47 -2.37 5.79
N PHE A 49 4.30 -1.87 7.02
CA PHE A 49 3.60 -2.58 8.08
C PHE A 49 2.14 -2.87 7.70
N SER A 50 1.47 -1.91 7.06
CA SER A 50 0.08 -2.03 6.65
C SER A 50 -0.11 -3.09 5.54
N TYR A 51 0.76 -3.11 4.52
CA TYR A 51 0.77 -4.18 3.51
C TYR A 51 1.14 -5.55 4.13
N GLY A 52 2.05 -5.57 5.11
CA GLY A 52 2.37 -6.77 5.86
C GLY A 52 1.14 -7.32 6.61
N MET A 53 0.38 -6.45 7.27
CA MET A 53 -0.88 -6.81 7.91
C MET A 53 -1.91 -7.34 6.89
N MET A 54 -2.06 -6.72 5.72
CA MET A 54 -2.94 -7.23 4.66
C MET A 54 -2.55 -8.64 4.24
N PHE A 55 -1.26 -8.90 4.05
CA PHE A 55 -0.73 -10.19 3.65
C PHE A 55 -0.98 -11.27 4.70
N VAL A 56 -0.71 -10.99 5.98
CA VAL A 56 -1.00 -11.91 7.09
C VAL A 56 -2.50 -12.19 7.18
N THR A 57 -3.32 -11.15 7.02
CA THR A 57 -4.77 -11.25 7.07
C THR A 57 -5.35 -12.11 5.94
N LEU A 58 -4.73 -12.07 4.75
CA LEU A 58 -5.06 -12.93 3.61
C LEU A 58 -4.84 -14.42 3.90
N SER A 59 -3.82 -14.77 4.69
CA SER A 59 -3.55 -16.17 5.09
C SER A 59 -4.49 -16.68 6.19
N LEU A 60 -5.20 -15.80 6.91
CA LEU A 60 -6.13 -16.19 7.98
C LEU A 60 -7.47 -16.69 7.40
N LYS A 61 -8.07 -17.69 8.06
CA LYS A 61 -9.39 -18.25 7.67
C LYS A 61 -10.59 -17.59 8.36
N ASN A 62 -10.38 -16.75 9.38
CA ASN A 62 -11.47 -16.19 10.20
C ASN A 62 -12.28 -15.09 9.51
N HIS A 63 -13.57 -14.96 9.87
CA HIS A 63 -14.46 -13.89 9.38
C HIS A 63 -13.99 -12.47 9.76
N ILE A 64 -13.26 -12.34 10.88
CA ILE A 64 -12.70 -11.08 11.38
C ILE A 64 -11.63 -10.51 10.42
N LYS A 65 -11.07 -11.35 9.53
CA LYS A 65 -10.06 -10.95 8.55
C LYS A 65 -10.55 -9.85 7.62
N ALA A 66 -11.85 -9.83 7.27
CA ALA A 66 -12.37 -8.83 6.35
C ALA A 66 -12.28 -7.42 6.96
N ILE A 67 -12.52 -7.29 8.26
CA ILE A 67 -12.46 -6.02 8.99
C ILE A 67 -11.01 -5.56 9.11
N PHE A 68 -10.09 -6.46 9.48
CA PHE A 68 -8.65 -6.17 9.56
C PHE A 68 -8.04 -5.79 8.19
N PHE A 69 -8.46 -6.48 7.13
CA PHE A 69 -8.01 -6.16 5.79
C PHE A 69 -8.49 -4.77 5.36
N LEU A 70 -9.75 -4.45 5.63
CA LEU A 70 -10.34 -3.17 5.30
C LEU A 70 -9.71 -2.02 6.10
N SER A 71 -9.43 -2.22 7.38
CA SER A 71 -8.77 -1.21 8.21
C SER A 71 -7.35 -0.93 7.74
N ALA A 72 -6.56 -1.97 7.45
CA ALA A 72 -5.23 -1.81 6.86
C ALA A 72 -5.29 -1.09 5.49
N CYS A 73 -6.29 -1.42 4.67
CA CYS A 73 -6.49 -0.80 3.36
C CYS A 73 -6.81 0.68 3.48
N PHE A 74 -7.67 1.04 4.44
CA PHE A 74 -8.03 2.42 4.73
C PHE A 74 -6.81 3.23 5.17
N VAL A 75 -5.95 2.68 6.03
CA VAL A 75 -4.72 3.34 6.48
C VAL A 75 -3.77 3.61 5.31
N VAL A 76 -3.51 2.62 4.46
CA VAL A 76 -2.66 2.80 3.26
C VAL A 76 -3.27 3.84 2.32
N PHE A 77 -4.58 3.80 2.11
CA PHE A 77 -5.29 4.75 1.26
C PHE A 77 -5.15 6.18 1.76
N LEU A 78 -5.37 6.43 3.05
CA LEU A 78 -5.18 7.76 3.65
C LEU A 78 -3.76 8.27 3.50
N ILE A 79 -2.77 7.43 3.79
CA ILE A 79 -1.36 7.81 3.68
C ILE A 79 -0.98 8.14 2.24
N ALA A 80 -1.41 7.31 1.28
CA ALA A 80 -1.15 7.55 -0.13
C ALA A 80 -1.88 8.82 -0.63
N LEU A 81 -3.11 9.07 -0.17
CA LEU A 81 -3.86 10.27 -0.50
C LEU A 81 -3.14 11.52 0.00
N ILE A 82 -2.75 11.54 1.27
CA ILE A 82 -1.99 12.65 1.85
C ILE A 82 -0.67 12.84 1.11
N GLY A 83 0.06 11.75 0.82
CA GLY A 83 1.32 11.80 0.07
C GLY A 83 1.16 12.38 -1.34
N THR A 84 0.11 11.98 -2.07
CA THR A 84 -0.18 12.55 -3.40
C THR A 84 -0.60 14.02 -3.34
N PHE A 85 -1.39 14.42 -2.34
CA PHE A 85 -1.70 15.84 -2.13
C PHE A 85 -0.43 16.64 -1.82
N LEU A 86 0.41 16.16 -0.92
CA LEU A 86 1.68 16.82 -0.57
C LEU A 86 2.59 16.95 -1.80
N GLU A 87 2.69 15.91 -2.61
CA GLU A 87 3.46 15.94 -3.86
C GLU A 87 2.93 17.01 -4.83
N LEU A 88 1.61 17.16 -4.95
CA LEU A 88 1.00 18.19 -5.82
C LEU A 88 1.29 19.63 -5.35
N PHE A 89 1.51 19.85 -4.06
CA PHE A 89 1.72 21.20 -3.51
C PHE A 89 3.18 21.58 -3.31
N LEU A 90 4.02 20.64 -2.88
CA LEU A 90 5.40 20.93 -2.49
C LEU A 90 6.43 20.45 -3.51
N ASP A 91 6.06 19.53 -4.41
CA ASP A 91 6.92 18.86 -5.40
C ASP A 91 8.15 18.17 -4.77
N ASN A 92 8.49 16.96 -5.22
CA ASN A 92 9.67 16.21 -4.78
C ASN A 92 9.62 15.64 -3.34
N ILE A 93 8.42 15.33 -2.83
CA ILE A 93 8.21 14.70 -1.52
C ILE A 93 8.29 13.19 -1.59
N CYS A 94 7.76 12.58 -2.65
CA CYS A 94 7.80 11.13 -2.79
C CYS A 94 8.99 10.73 -3.67
N PRO A 95 9.67 9.62 -3.31
CA PRO A 95 10.73 9.12 -4.15
C PRO A 95 10.17 8.79 -5.53
N ILE A 96 10.99 9.05 -6.54
CA ILE A 96 10.64 8.88 -7.93
C ILE A 96 11.25 7.57 -8.42
N ASN A 97 10.50 6.80 -9.19
CA ASN A 97 11.03 5.60 -9.83
C ASN A 97 11.89 5.98 -11.07
N LYS A 98 12.59 5.00 -11.66
CA LYS A 98 13.35 5.14 -12.92
C LYS A 98 12.53 5.67 -14.11
N LEU A 99 11.20 5.62 -14.03
CA LEU A 99 10.28 6.18 -15.02
C LEU A 99 9.83 7.60 -14.70
N GLU A 100 10.45 8.27 -13.73
CA GLU A 100 10.10 9.63 -13.29
C GLU A 100 8.67 9.75 -12.71
N ILE A 101 8.09 8.61 -12.28
CA ILE A 101 6.77 8.55 -11.66
C ILE A 101 6.92 8.52 -10.12
N PRO A 102 6.22 9.40 -9.37
CA PRO A 102 6.25 9.37 -7.91
C PRO A 102 5.59 8.10 -7.38
N LEU A 103 6.27 7.41 -6.47
CA LEU A 103 5.79 6.14 -5.94
C LEU A 103 4.49 6.26 -5.14
N CYS A 104 4.16 7.45 -4.61
CA CYS A 104 2.90 7.72 -3.92
C CYS A 104 1.67 7.57 -4.82
N TYR A 105 1.74 8.00 -6.09
CA TYR A 105 0.67 7.78 -7.07
C TYR A 105 0.48 6.31 -7.40
N LEU A 106 1.59 5.57 -7.55
CA LEU A 106 1.55 4.15 -7.83
C LEU A 106 0.90 3.38 -6.66
N SER A 107 1.29 3.71 -5.43
CA SER A 107 0.71 3.11 -4.23
C SER A 107 -0.79 3.42 -4.11
N LEU A 108 -1.20 4.67 -4.41
CA LEU A 108 -2.60 5.08 -4.44
C LEU A 108 -3.41 4.27 -5.46
N PHE A 109 -2.87 4.09 -6.67
CA PHE A 109 -3.52 3.29 -7.70
C PHE A 109 -3.67 1.83 -7.26
N ILE A 110 -2.61 1.21 -6.72
CA ILE A 110 -2.62 -0.18 -6.27
C ILE A 110 -3.66 -0.39 -5.17
N VAL A 111 -3.71 0.49 -4.15
CA VAL A 111 -4.66 0.33 -3.04
C VAL A 111 -6.12 0.50 -3.49
N ILE A 112 -6.40 1.40 -4.45
CA ILE A 112 -7.74 1.55 -5.04
C ILE A 112 -8.14 0.26 -5.77
N VAL A 113 -7.24 -0.32 -6.56
CA VAL A 113 -7.52 -1.58 -7.27
C VAL A 113 -7.75 -2.72 -6.28
N ILE A 114 -6.92 -2.84 -5.24
CA ILE A 114 -7.09 -3.83 -4.16
C ILE A 114 -8.46 -3.67 -3.50
N PHE A 115 -8.84 -2.45 -3.13
CA PHE A 115 -10.11 -2.16 -2.48
C PHE A 115 -11.32 -2.53 -3.37
N ALA A 116 -11.28 -2.14 -4.65
CA ALA A 116 -12.32 -2.46 -5.61
C ALA A 116 -12.47 -3.98 -5.80
N LEU A 117 -11.36 -4.71 -5.90
CA LEU A 117 -11.34 -6.16 -5.99
C LEU A 117 -11.91 -6.82 -4.74
N PHE A 118 -11.51 -6.34 -3.56
CA PHE A 118 -11.99 -6.85 -2.28
C PHE A 118 -13.51 -6.67 -2.13
N MET A 119 -14.04 -5.49 -2.47
CA MET A 119 -15.49 -5.23 -2.44
C MET A 119 -16.25 -6.14 -3.40
N LYS A 120 -15.70 -6.39 -4.60
CA LYS A 120 -16.29 -7.29 -5.59
C LYS A 120 -16.31 -8.76 -5.13
N ILE A 121 -15.30 -9.18 -4.37
CA ILE A 121 -15.25 -10.52 -3.76
C ILE A 121 -16.25 -10.62 -2.60
N LYS A 122 -16.36 -9.59 -1.76
CA LYS A 122 -17.27 -9.58 -0.60
C LYS A 122 -18.75 -9.61 -1.00
N ASN A 123 -19.10 -8.98 -2.12
CA ASN A 123 -20.48 -8.87 -2.59
C ASN A 123 -20.98 -10.09 -3.39
N LYS A 124 -20.18 -11.18 -3.45
CA LYS A 124 -20.46 -12.41 -4.19
C LYS A 124 -20.49 -13.61 -3.27
#